data_AF-H2Y6Q3-F1
#
_entry.id   AF-H2Y6Q3-F1
#
_cell.length_a   1.000
_cell.length_b   1.000
_cell.length_c   1.000
_cell.angle_alpha   90.00
_cell.angle_beta   90.00
_cell.angle_gamma   90.00
#
_symmetry.space_group_name_H-M   'P 1'
#
loop_
_entity.id
_entity.type
_entity.pdbx_description
1 polymer ?
#
loop_
_entity_poly.entity_id
_entity_poly.type
_entity_poly.pdbx_seq_one_letter_code
_entity_poly.pdbx_strand_id
1 'polypeptide(L)'
;MLLIGTVMSSISWLQSKNDSPPRYHGIFAYVGFIVAVVWTYTVANEIVNLLQTFGAILNVSNVIMGLTFLAWGNSIGDVVADVALARQGFPRMSLSACFGGPLFNLLIGIGLPCTITIIKTGKPVQVAFTHLEAVLCAGLLVSLCLSFIVIPLRKFQMTPAYGCVLVAVYCVFLIISLLTGLNVI
;
A
#
# COMPACT_ATOMS: atom_id res chain seq x y z
N MET A 1 21.62 9.63 -1.02
CA MET A 1 20.77 9.23 0.13
C MET A 1 21.20 7.91 0.76
N LEU A 2 21.57 6.88 -0.03
CA LEU A 2 22.12 5.61 0.49
C LEU A 2 23.28 5.78 1.48
N LEU A 3 24.28 6.61 1.17
CA LEU A 3 25.41 6.90 2.06
C LEU A 3 24.99 7.53 3.41
N ILE A 4 23.97 8.38 3.42
CA ILE A 4 23.48 9.01 4.66
C ILE A 4 22.69 7.98 5.48
N GLY A 5 21.88 7.14 4.82
CA GLY A 5 21.11 6.07 5.46
C GLY A 5 22.00 4.97 6.05
N THR A 6 23.04 4.53 5.33
CA THR A 6 23.99 3.53 5.83
C THR A 6 24.85 4.07 6.97
N VAL A 7 25.27 5.35 6.91
CA VAL A 7 26.00 6.00 8.02
C VAL A 7 25.11 6.11 9.26
N MET A 8 23.86 6.54 9.13
CA MET A 8 22.93 6.62 10.26
C MET A 8 22.59 5.24 10.84
N SER A 9 22.41 4.23 9.98
CA SER A 9 22.19 2.84 10.40
C SER A 9 23.43 2.27 11.11
N SER A 10 24.64 2.48 10.60
CA SER A 10 25.87 2.03 11.24
C SER A 10 26.12 2.71 12.58
N ILE A 11 25.79 4.00 12.72
CA ILE A 11 25.89 4.71 14.01
C ILE A 11 24.91 4.09 15.03
N SER A 12 23.67 3.79 14.61
CA SER A 12 22.69 3.13 15.48
C SER A 12 23.11 1.72 15.90
N TRP A 13 23.75 0.98 15.00
CA TRP A 13 24.25 -0.38 15.24
C TRP A 13 25.46 -0.38 16.18
N LEU A 14 26.36 0.59 16.03
CA LEU A 14 27.54 0.76 16.89
C LEU A 14 27.20 1.30 18.30
N GLN A 15 26.08 2.02 18.47
CA GLN A 15 25.59 2.47 19.78
C GLN A 15 24.65 1.48 20.48
N SER A 16 24.18 0.43 19.78
CA SER A 16 23.31 -0.59 20.35
C SER A 16 24.13 -1.59 21.18
N LYS A 17 24.25 -1.33 22.49
CA LYS A 17 24.81 -2.28 23.46
C LYS A 17 23.69 -3.20 23.96
N ASN A 18 23.81 -4.50 23.70
CA ASN A 18 22.78 -5.54 23.83
C ASN A 18 22.28 -5.86 25.27
N ASP A 19 22.69 -5.14 26.32
CA ASP A 19 22.64 -5.69 27.68
C ASP A 19 22.05 -4.80 28.78
N SER A 20 21.49 -3.64 28.47
CA SER A 20 20.68 -2.88 29.44
C SER A 20 19.78 -1.87 28.74
N PRO A 21 18.48 -1.73 29.13
CA PRO A 21 17.61 -0.72 28.53
C PRO A 21 18.11 0.68 28.93
N PRO A 22 18.69 1.48 28.02
CA PRO A 22 19.12 2.82 28.38
C PRO A 22 17.90 3.72 28.60
N ARG A 23 18.03 4.68 29.52
CA ARG A 23 17.02 5.69 29.87
C ARG A 23 16.45 6.48 28.67
N TYR A 24 17.10 6.42 27.50
CA TYR A 24 16.75 7.08 26.24
C TYR A 24 16.10 6.17 25.19
N HIS A 25 15.47 5.07 25.62
CA HIS A 25 14.84 4.08 24.73
C HIS A 25 13.87 4.69 23.70
N GLY A 26 13.11 5.73 24.09
CA GLY A 26 12.20 6.43 23.18
C GLY A 26 12.93 7.14 22.03
N ILE A 27 14.04 7.83 22.31
CA ILE A 27 14.80 8.56 21.28
C ILE A 27 15.43 7.58 20.29
N PHE A 28 15.99 6.46 20.78
CA PHE A 28 16.51 5.41 19.91
C PHE A 28 15.41 4.74 19.07
N ALA A 29 14.22 4.54 19.62
CA ALA A 29 13.07 4.02 18.87
C ALA A 29 12.63 5.00 17.76
N TYR A 30 12.56 6.30 18.05
CA TYR A 30 12.24 7.32 17.04
C TYR A 30 13.32 7.43 15.96
N VAL A 31 14.60 7.39 16.32
CA VAL A 31 15.70 7.39 15.35
C VAL A 31 15.67 6.14 14.49
N GLY A 32 15.49 4.95 15.09
CA GLY A 32 15.36 3.69 14.36
C GLY A 32 14.17 3.70 13.40
N PHE A 33 13.04 4.28 13.82
CA PHE A 33 11.88 4.45 12.95
C PHE A 33 12.18 5.34 11.74
N ILE A 34 12.81 6.50 11.95
CA ILE A 34 13.18 7.42 10.86
C ILE A 34 14.16 6.73 9.90
N VAL A 35 15.17 6.01 10.43
CA VAL A 35 16.13 5.26 9.62
C VAL A 35 15.43 4.19 8.79
N ALA A 36 14.49 3.44 9.38
CA ALA A 36 13.71 2.44 8.68
C ALA A 36 12.86 3.07 7.55
N VAL A 37 12.19 4.21 7.81
CA VAL A 37 11.41 4.93 6.80
C VAL A 37 12.29 5.38 5.63
N VAL A 38 13.44 5.98 5.90
CA VAL A 38 14.39 6.41 4.86
C VAL A 38 14.90 5.22 4.05
N TRP A 39 15.17 4.09 4.70
CA TRP A 39 15.62 2.88 4.03
C TRP A 39 14.53 2.30 3.13
N THR A 40 13.31 2.13 3.63
CA THR A 40 12.16 1.68 2.84
C THR A 40 11.92 2.58 1.64
N TYR A 41 11.97 3.92 1.83
CA TYR A 41 11.83 4.88 0.73
C TYR A 41 12.92 4.72 -0.33
N THR A 42 14.17 4.50 0.10
CA THR A 42 15.30 4.34 -0.82
C THR A 42 15.19 3.05 -1.60
N VAL A 43 14.90 1.93 -0.92
CA VAL A 43 14.70 0.62 -1.57
C VAL A 43 13.52 0.65 -2.54
N ALA A 44 12.42 1.30 -2.16
CA ALA A 44 11.26 1.45 -3.04
C ALA A 44 11.60 2.22 -4.32
N ASN A 45 12.37 3.31 -4.23
CA ASN A 45 12.80 4.07 -5.41
C ASN A 45 13.72 3.26 -6.33
N GLU A 46 14.68 2.52 -5.77
CA GLU A 46 15.55 1.65 -6.57
C GLU A 46 14.74 0.56 -7.28
N ILE A 47 13.79 -0.06 -6.59
CA ILE A 47 12.89 -1.05 -7.17
C ILE A 47 12.08 -0.43 -8.32
N VAL A 48 11.49 0.76 -8.15
CA VAL A 48 10.74 1.46 -9.20
C VAL A 48 11.62 1.75 -10.41
N ASN A 49 12.85 2.24 -10.20
CA ASN A 49 13.79 2.55 -11.29
C ASN A 49 14.20 1.30 -12.06
N LEU A 50 14.48 0.20 -11.35
CA LEU A 50 14.79 -1.10 -11.96
C LEU A 50 13.60 -1.60 -12.78
N LEU A 51 12.39 -1.55 -12.20
CA LEU A 51 11.17 -1.92 -12.88
C LEU A 51 10.97 -1.13 -14.17
N GLN A 52 11.07 0.20 -14.12
CA GLN A 52 10.94 1.05 -15.32
C GLN A 52 11.98 0.69 -16.40
N THR A 53 13.21 0.37 -15.98
CA THR A 53 14.27 -0.08 -16.89
C THR A 53 13.92 -1.42 -17.53
N PHE A 54 13.45 -2.39 -16.74
CA PHE A 54 12.95 -3.67 -17.26
C PHE A 54 11.73 -3.50 -18.17
N GLY A 55 10.84 -2.54 -17.89
CA GLY A 55 9.70 -2.20 -18.72
C GLY A 55 10.09 -1.69 -20.08
N ALA A 56 11.08 -0.81 -20.13
CA ALA A 56 11.66 -0.32 -21.38
C ALA A 56 12.31 -1.45 -22.20
N ILE A 57 13.02 -2.38 -21.54
CA ILE A 57 13.67 -3.53 -22.20
C ILE A 57 12.66 -4.55 -22.72
N LEU A 58 11.62 -4.86 -21.93
CA LEU A 58 10.60 -5.86 -22.26
C LEU A 58 9.46 -5.29 -23.12
N ASN A 59 9.50 -4.01 -23.47
CA ASN A 59 8.44 -3.28 -24.19
C ASN A 59 7.06 -3.38 -23.50
N VAL A 60 7.05 -3.46 -22.17
CA VAL A 60 5.83 -3.54 -21.38
C VAL A 60 5.36 -2.12 -21.03
N SER A 61 4.07 -1.84 -21.19
CA SER A 61 3.49 -0.53 -20.87
C SER A 61 3.73 -0.14 -19.40
N ASN A 62 4.14 1.12 -19.17
CA ASN A 62 4.28 1.71 -17.84
C ASN A 62 2.99 1.57 -16.98
N VAL A 63 1.82 1.48 -17.63
CA VAL A 63 0.54 1.27 -16.98
C VAL A 63 0.47 -0.09 -16.30
N ILE A 64 0.89 -1.16 -16.99
CA ILE A 64 0.93 -2.52 -16.42
C ILE A 64 1.88 -2.55 -15.23
N MET A 65 3.04 -1.92 -15.37
CA MET A 65 4.06 -1.89 -14.34
C MET A 65 3.59 -1.23 -13.04
N GLY A 66 2.89 -0.09 -13.17
CA GLY A 66 2.30 0.61 -12.03
C GLY A 66 1.14 -0.18 -11.41
N LEU A 67 0.25 -0.73 -12.24
CA LEU A 67 -0.95 -1.42 -11.77
C LEU A 67 -0.67 -2.78 -11.12
N THR A 68 0.36 -3.50 -11.54
CA THR A 68 0.66 -4.84 -11.01
C THR A 68 1.87 -4.82 -10.09
N PHE A 69 3.06 -4.52 -10.60
CA PHE A 69 4.29 -4.68 -9.83
C PHE A 69 4.42 -3.67 -8.70
N LEU A 70 4.14 -2.38 -8.95
CA LEU A 70 4.21 -1.37 -7.88
C LEU A 70 3.10 -1.56 -6.86
N ALA A 71 1.87 -1.84 -7.32
CA ALA A 71 0.75 -2.12 -6.44
C ALA A 71 0.98 -3.36 -5.56
N TRP A 72 1.44 -4.47 -6.14
CA TRP A 72 1.81 -5.68 -5.38
C TRP A 72 2.97 -5.42 -4.43
N GLY A 73 4.00 -4.69 -4.88
CA GLY A 73 5.14 -4.35 -4.03
C GLY A 73 4.74 -3.57 -2.78
N ASN A 74 3.77 -2.67 -2.90
CA ASN A 74 3.25 -1.94 -1.75
C ASN A 74 2.43 -2.82 -0.79
N SER A 75 1.63 -3.75 -1.30
CA SER A 75 0.70 -4.54 -0.48
C SER A 75 1.22 -5.91 -0.03
N ILE A 76 2.38 -6.37 -0.53
CA ILE A 76 2.92 -7.69 -0.14
C ILE A 76 3.33 -7.72 1.34
N GLY A 77 3.85 -6.62 1.88
CA GLY A 77 4.20 -6.48 3.30
C GLY A 77 2.96 -6.53 4.19
N ASP A 78 1.89 -5.84 3.76
CA ASP A 78 0.59 -5.85 4.44
C ASP A 78 0.01 -7.27 4.48
N VAL A 79 0.04 -7.99 3.35
CA VAL A 79 -0.44 -9.39 3.27
C VAL A 79 0.32 -10.30 4.22
N VAL A 80 1.65 -10.18 4.30
CA VAL A 80 2.47 -11.00 5.21
C VAL A 80 2.13 -10.69 6.68
N ALA A 81 1.97 -9.41 7.03
CA ALA A 81 1.60 -8.99 8.38
C ALA A 81 0.19 -9.47 8.77
N ASP A 82 -0.77 -9.33 7.86
CA ASP A 82 -2.16 -9.75 8.05
C ASP A 82 -2.28 -11.27 8.24
N VAL A 83 -1.60 -12.05 7.40
CA VAL A 83 -1.56 -13.51 7.53
C VAL A 83 -0.90 -13.93 8.85
N ALA A 84 0.14 -13.23 9.29
CA ALA A 84 0.78 -13.50 10.57
C ALA A 84 -0.17 -13.23 11.75
N LEU A 85 -0.87 -12.09 11.75
CA LEU A 85 -1.86 -11.74 12.79
C LEU A 85 -3.04 -12.71 12.82
N ALA A 86 -3.54 -13.12 11.64
CA ALA A 86 -4.61 -14.10 11.53
C ALA A 86 -4.19 -15.46 12.11
N ARG A 87 -2.94 -15.90 11.84
CA ARG A 87 -2.36 -17.14 12.41
C ARG A 87 -2.17 -17.08 13.92
N GLN A 88 -1.92 -15.89 14.48
CA GLN A 88 -1.81 -15.67 15.92
C GLN A 88 -3.17 -15.64 16.65
N GLY A 89 -4.28 -15.84 15.93
CA GLY A 89 -5.62 -15.88 16.52
C GLY A 89 -6.32 -14.52 16.58
N PHE A 90 -5.82 -13.51 15.86
CA PHE A 90 -6.41 -12.17 15.79
C PHE A 90 -7.00 -11.84 14.40
N PRO A 91 -7.94 -12.66 13.85
CA PRO A 91 -8.48 -12.43 12.51
C PRO A 91 -9.29 -11.14 12.39
N ARG A 92 -9.96 -10.70 13.48
CA ARG A 92 -10.70 -9.43 13.49
C ARG A 92 -9.77 -8.22 13.37
N MET A 93 -8.58 -8.30 13.96
CA MET A 93 -7.57 -7.24 13.90
C MET A 93 -6.96 -7.17 12.50
N SER A 94 -6.59 -8.32 11.93
CA SER A 94 -6.09 -8.37 10.55
C SER A 94 -7.13 -7.83 9.55
N LEU A 95 -8.42 -8.16 9.70
CA LEU A 95 -9.44 -7.56 8.84
C LEU A 95 -9.49 -6.04 8.96
N SER A 96 -9.41 -5.50 10.18
CA SER A 96 -9.39 -4.05 10.37
C SER A 96 -8.15 -3.39 9.76
N ALA A 97 -7.00 -4.04 9.80
CA ALA A 97 -5.75 -3.54 9.22
C ALA A 97 -5.81 -3.55 7.68
N CYS A 98 -6.27 -4.66 7.09
CA CYS A 98 -6.41 -4.83 5.64
C CYS A 98 -7.31 -3.77 4.99
N PHE A 99 -8.42 -3.37 5.65
CA PHE A 99 -9.28 -2.29 5.15
C PHE A 99 -8.80 -0.90 5.58
N GLY A 100 -8.25 -0.78 6.79
CA GLY A 100 -7.81 0.49 7.36
C GLY A 100 -6.67 1.13 6.56
N GLY A 101 -5.70 0.33 6.10
CA GLY A 101 -4.55 0.82 5.32
C GLY A 101 -4.97 1.55 4.04
N PRO A 102 -5.69 0.91 3.11
CA PRO A 102 -6.17 1.55 1.89
C PRO A 102 -7.09 2.75 2.15
N LEU A 103 -8.00 2.67 3.13
CA LEU A 103 -8.88 3.78 3.49
C LEU A 103 -8.11 4.99 4.02
N PHE A 104 -7.11 4.76 4.88
CA PHE A 104 -6.24 5.80 5.40
C PHE A 104 -5.41 6.44 4.28
N ASN A 105 -4.82 5.63 3.41
CA ASN A 105 -4.06 6.10 2.25
C ASN A 105 -4.93 6.94 1.31
N LEU A 106 -6.20 6.59 1.11
CA LEU A 106 -7.12 7.40 0.32
C LEU A 106 -7.43 8.75 1.00
N LEU A 107 -7.75 8.72 2.29
CA LEU A 107 -8.15 9.91 3.03
C LEU A 107 -7.00 10.91 3.17
N ILE A 108 -5.79 10.41 3.49
CA ILE A 108 -4.60 11.23 3.70
C ILE A 108 -3.88 11.52 2.38
N GLY A 109 -3.82 10.56 1.47
CA GLY A 109 -3.09 10.70 0.21
C GLY A 109 -3.83 11.51 -0.85
N ILE A 110 -5.16 11.41 -0.91
CA ILE A 110 -5.98 12.14 -1.89
C ILE A 110 -6.84 13.20 -1.20
N GLY A 111 -7.54 12.82 -0.13
CA GLY A 111 -8.46 13.72 0.57
C GLY A 111 -7.80 14.98 1.09
N LEU A 112 -6.74 14.86 1.90
CA LEU A 112 -6.04 15.99 2.50
C LEU A 112 -5.45 16.97 1.45
N PRO A 113 -4.67 16.54 0.44
CA PRO A 113 -4.15 17.44 -0.58
C PRO A 113 -5.25 18.17 -1.36
N CYS A 114 -6.34 17.48 -1.71
CA CYS A 114 -7.50 18.10 -2.36
C CYS A 114 -8.12 19.17 -1.46
N THR A 115 -8.36 18.88 -0.18
CA THR A 115 -8.90 19.86 0.77
C THR A 115 -7.98 21.07 0.94
N ILE A 116 -6.67 20.85 1.10
CA ILE A 116 -5.69 21.94 1.23
C ILE A 116 -5.68 22.82 -0.02
N THR A 117 -5.79 22.22 -1.21
CA THR A 117 -5.80 22.96 -2.48
C THR A 117 -7.08 23.78 -2.64
N ILE A 118 -8.24 23.22 -2.27
CA ILE A 118 -9.52 23.94 -2.29
C ILE A 118 -9.45 25.15 -1.35
N ILE A 119 -8.91 24.99 -0.14
CA ILE A 119 -8.78 26.08 0.84
C ILE A 119 -7.82 27.17 0.33
N LYS A 120 -6.69 26.79 -0.29
CA LYS A 120 -5.67 27.75 -0.77
C LYS A 120 -6.09 28.49 -2.04
N THR A 121 -6.74 27.82 -2.98
CA THR A 121 -7.02 28.36 -4.32
C THR A 121 -8.46 28.85 -4.45
N GLY A 122 -9.37 28.46 -3.55
CA GLY A 122 -10.79 28.86 -3.57
C GLY A 122 -11.55 28.38 -4.82
N LYS A 123 -10.93 27.54 -5.65
CA LYS A 123 -11.49 26.96 -6.87
C LYS A 123 -11.66 25.46 -6.66
N PRO A 124 -12.75 24.85 -7.18
CA PRO A 124 -12.88 23.41 -7.17
C PRO A 124 -11.69 22.81 -7.93
N VAL A 125 -11.02 21.84 -7.30
CA VAL A 125 -9.96 21.07 -7.97
C VAL A 125 -10.62 20.29 -9.10
N GLN A 126 -10.34 20.69 -10.34
CA GLN A 126 -10.67 19.91 -11.52
C GLN A 126 -9.74 18.70 -11.52
N VAL A 127 -10.13 17.65 -10.78
CA VAL A 127 -9.49 16.35 -10.88
C VAL A 127 -9.81 15.84 -12.27
N ALA A 128 -8.85 15.94 -13.18
CA ALA A 128 -8.97 15.38 -14.52
C ALA A 128 -8.93 13.86 -14.39
N PHE A 129 -10.07 13.25 -14.04
CA PHE A 129 -10.19 11.81 -14.00
C PHE A 129 -9.99 11.27 -15.41
N THR A 130 -8.84 10.66 -15.65
CA THR A 130 -8.70 9.80 -16.83
C THR A 130 -9.67 8.63 -16.67
N HIS A 131 -10.26 8.12 -17.77
CA HIS A 131 -11.19 6.97 -17.72
C HIS A 131 -10.66 5.80 -16.87
N LEU A 132 -9.35 5.56 -16.91
CA LEU A 132 -8.67 4.55 -16.11
C LEU A 132 -8.69 4.83 -14.60
N GLU A 133 -8.45 6.06 -14.18
CA GLU A 133 -8.46 6.45 -12.76
C GLU A 133 -9.87 6.39 -12.17
N ALA A 134 -10.88 6.77 -12.96
CA ALA A 134 -12.28 6.64 -12.58
C ALA A 134 -12.67 5.17 -12.36
N VAL A 135 -12.24 4.26 -13.26
CA VAL A 135 -12.50 2.82 -13.15
C VAL A 135 -11.79 2.21 -11.94
N LEU A 136 -10.55 2.62 -11.65
CA LEU A 136 -9.81 2.14 -10.47
C LEU A 136 -10.46 2.62 -9.16
N CYS A 137 -10.81 3.90 -9.07
CA CYS A 137 -11.51 4.45 -7.90
C CYS A 137 -12.89 3.80 -7.72
N ALA A 138 -13.64 3.62 -8.80
CA ALA A 138 -14.95 2.97 -8.76
C ALA A 138 -14.82 1.49 -8.36
N GLY A 139 -13.85 0.76 -8.91
CA GLY A 139 -13.60 -0.65 -8.56
C GLY A 139 -13.17 -0.83 -7.12
N LEU A 140 -12.31 0.06 -6.61
CA LEU A 140 -11.90 0.09 -5.21
C LEU A 140 -13.11 0.37 -4.29
N LEU A 141 -13.91 1.38 -4.63
CA LEU A 141 -15.11 1.76 -3.87
C LEU A 141 -16.14 0.61 -3.84
N VAL A 142 -16.41 -0.01 -4.99
CA VAL A 142 -17.32 -1.15 -5.11
C VAL A 142 -16.81 -2.33 -4.29
N SER A 143 -15.52 -2.66 -4.38
CA SER A 143 -14.89 -3.74 -3.59
C SER A 143 -14.99 -3.50 -2.08
N LEU A 144 -14.75 -2.26 -1.65
CA LEU A 144 -14.89 -1.83 -0.24
C LEU A 144 -16.35 -1.91 0.22
N CYS A 145 -17.29 -1.39 -0.55
CA CYS A 145 -18.72 -1.43 -0.21
C CYS A 145 -19.26 -2.86 -0.17
N LEU A 146 -18.90 -3.71 -1.15
CA LEU A 146 -19.26 -5.13 -1.14
C LEU A 146 -18.71 -5.83 0.09
N SER A 147 -17.43 -5.61 0.41
CA SER A 147 -16.81 -6.20 1.59
C SER A 147 -17.48 -5.73 2.88
N PHE A 148 -17.78 -4.43 2.98
CA PHE A 148 -18.43 -3.83 4.15
C PHE A 148 -19.87 -4.31 4.34
N ILE A 149 -20.57 -4.70 3.26
CA ILE A 149 -21.92 -5.26 3.32
C ILE A 149 -21.87 -6.77 3.63
N VAL A 150 -20.98 -7.52 3.00
CA VAL A 150 -20.92 -8.99 3.09
C VAL A 150 -20.35 -9.47 4.43
N ILE A 151 -19.38 -8.76 5.02
CA ILE A 151 -18.76 -9.10 6.31
C ILE A 151 -19.78 -9.12 7.48
N PRO A 152 -20.61 -8.08 7.69
CA PRO A 152 -21.63 -8.10 8.74
C PRO A 152 -22.76 -9.10 8.45
N LEU A 153 -23.15 -9.29 7.18
CA LEU A 153 -24.16 -10.28 6.79
C LEU A 153 -23.73 -11.72 7.08
N ARG A 154 -22.42 -12.01 7.07
CA ARG A 154 -21.85 -13.36 7.31
C ARG A 154 -21.42 -13.61 8.76
N LYS A 155 -21.81 -12.74 9.70
CA LYS A 155 -21.52 -12.86 11.15
C LYS A 155 -20.05 -13.15 11.49
N PHE A 156 -19.11 -12.62 10.71
CA PHE A 156 -17.65 -12.79 10.95
C PHE A 156 -17.14 -14.25 10.98
N GLN A 157 -17.88 -15.21 10.44
CA GLN A 157 -17.39 -16.59 10.30
C GLN A 157 -16.75 -16.78 8.92
N MET A 158 -15.43 -16.56 8.85
CA MET A 158 -14.65 -16.72 7.63
C MET A 158 -14.42 -18.20 7.32
N THR A 159 -15.25 -18.75 6.44
CA THR A 159 -15.01 -20.05 5.81
C THR A 159 -13.99 -19.90 4.68
N PRO A 160 -13.11 -20.89 4.45
CA PRO A 160 -12.06 -20.84 3.41
C PRO A 160 -12.63 -20.64 1.99
N ALA A 161 -13.89 -21.04 1.75
CA ALA A 161 -14.60 -20.78 0.51
C ALA A 161 -14.77 -19.28 0.19
N TYR A 162 -14.93 -18.43 1.20
CA TYR A 162 -15.06 -16.98 1.01
C TYR A 162 -13.76 -16.33 0.51
N GLY A 163 -12.61 -16.81 1.00
CA GLY A 163 -11.30 -16.36 0.52
C GLY A 163 -11.10 -16.68 -0.97
N CYS A 164 -11.51 -17.87 -1.41
CA CYS A 164 -11.43 -18.27 -2.82
C CYS A 164 -12.28 -17.35 -3.72
N VAL A 165 -13.50 -17.01 -3.29
CA VAL A 165 -14.38 -16.08 -4.03
C VAL A 165 -13.76 -14.69 -4.11
N LEU A 166 -13.15 -14.18 -3.04
CA LEU A 166 -12.49 -12.87 -3.05
C LEU A 166 -11.31 -12.82 -4.03
N VAL A 167 -10.50 -13.88 -4.05
CA VAL A 167 -9.38 -14.01 -5.00
C VAL A 167 -9.89 -14.06 -6.44
N ALA A 168 -10.98 -14.80 -6.70
CA ALA A 168 -11.58 -14.84 -8.02
C ALA A 168 -12.08 -13.46 -8.49
N VAL A 169 -12.75 -12.71 -7.62
CA VAL A 169 -13.19 -11.32 -7.91
C VAL A 169 -12.00 -10.41 -8.16
N TYR A 170 -10.93 -10.53 -7.38
CA TYR A 170 -9.69 -9.77 -7.58
C TYR A 170 -9.04 -10.07 -8.95
N CYS A 171 -8.94 -11.34 -9.34
CA CYS A 171 -8.41 -11.73 -10.65
C CYS A 171 -9.23 -11.14 -11.80
N VAL A 172 -10.57 -11.19 -11.70
CA VAL A 172 -11.45 -10.58 -12.73
C VAL A 172 -11.24 -9.07 -12.81
N PHE A 173 -11.19 -8.38 -11.67
CA PHE A 173 -10.93 -6.94 -11.62
C PHE A 173 -9.56 -6.56 -12.22
N LEU A 174 -8.53 -7.34 -11.94
CA LEU A 174 -7.18 -7.13 -12.45
C LEU A 174 -7.15 -7.29 -13.98
N ILE A 175 -7.82 -8.32 -14.52
CA ILE A 175 -7.94 -8.53 -15.97
C ILE A 175 -8.64 -7.35 -16.64
N ILE A 176 -9.78 -6.90 -16.10
CA ILE A 176 -10.51 -5.74 -16.65
C ILE A 176 -9.62 -4.49 -16.62
N SER A 177 -8.95 -4.25 -15.49
CA SER A 177 -8.07 -3.08 -15.31
C SER A 177 -6.88 -3.09 -16.28
N LEU A 178 -6.31 -4.26 -16.57
CA LEU A 178 -5.25 -4.42 -17.57
C LEU A 178 -5.76 -4.18 -18.99
N LEU A 179 -6.95 -4.68 -19.32
CA LEU A 179 -7.55 -4.49 -20.65
C LEU A 179 -7.83 -3.00 -20.93
N THR A 180 -8.39 -2.29 -19.96
CA THR A 180 -8.59 -0.84 -20.05
C THR A 180 -7.26 -0.08 -20.06
N GLY A 181 -6.27 -0.52 -19.27
CA GLY A 181 -4.93 0.10 -19.25
C GLY A 181 -4.12 -0.06 -20.53
N LEU A 182 -4.42 -1.08 -21.33
CA LEU A 182 -3.83 -1.31 -22.63
C LEU A 182 -4.57 -0.61 -23.78
N ASN A 183 -5.61 0.19 -23.50
CA ASN A 183 -6.48 0.80 -24.52
C ASN A 183 -7.12 -0.22 -25.49
N VAL A 184 -7.28 -1.46 -25.03
CA VAL A 184 -7.98 -2.51 -25.79
C VAL A 184 -9.50 -2.35 -25.65
N ILE A 185 -9.95 -1.62 -24.61
CA ILE A 185 -11.35 -1.30 -24.29
C ILE A 185 -11.41 0.09 -23.67
#